data_AF-A0A2W6BAS6-F1
#
_entry.id   AF-A0A2W6BAS6-F1
#
_cell.length_a   1.000
_cell.length_b   1.000
_cell.length_c   1.000
_cell.angle_alpha   90.00
_cell.angle_beta   90.00
_cell.angle_gamma   90.00
#
_symmetry.space_group_name_H-M   'P 1'
#
loop_
_entity.id
_entity.type
_entity.pdbx_description
1 polymer ?
#
loop_
_entity_poly.entity_id
_entity_poly.type
_entity_poly.pdbx_seq_one_letter_code
_entity_poly.pdbx_strand_id
1 'polypeptide(L)'
;MIVADTGLGALGAIVPGARLAEPNAVPARPPASRIVEPEAVSSQTNFAADLPDGPDALGLDAPLGLLAGLAAHARIETPLTIGLFGPSGSGKSFTLTKLIQSIGELSRAATPDTPYIGEIVTLRIDAAHIEGNPATALGGALHASLARTFPALAAEAARACLSPC
;
A
#
# COMPACT_ATOMS: atom_id res chain seq x y z
N MET A 1 25.08 25.17 -11.70
CA MET A 1 25.08 24.49 -10.39
C MET A 1 24.23 25.32 -9.46
N ILE A 2 22.95 24.96 -9.30
CA ILE A 2 21.98 25.70 -8.47
C ILE A 2 21.44 24.68 -7.49
N VAL A 3 21.77 24.87 -6.21
CA VAL A 3 21.28 24.10 -5.07
C VAL A 3 19.92 24.70 -4.71
N ALA A 4 18.87 23.89 -4.77
CA ALA A 4 17.56 24.27 -4.25
C ALA A 4 17.58 24.07 -2.72
N ASP A 5 17.52 25.20 -2.01
CA ASP A 5 17.34 25.29 -0.57
C ASP A 5 15.90 24.90 -0.22
N THR A 6 15.71 23.67 0.27
CA THR A 6 14.42 23.19 0.76
C THR A 6 14.13 23.89 2.09
N GLY A 7 13.17 24.82 2.07
CA GLY A 7 12.70 25.62 3.21
C GLY A 7 12.15 24.80 4.37
N LEU A 8 13.04 24.14 5.11
CA LEU A 8 12.78 23.29 6.27
C LEU A 8 13.12 24.00 7.59
N GLY A 9 12.98 25.34 7.62
CA GLY A 9 13.44 26.18 8.73
C GLY A 9 12.35 26.85 9.59
N ALA A 10 11.06 26.62 9.35
CA ALA A 10 10.00 27.47 9.92
C ALA A 10 9.04 26.78 10.90
N LEU A 11 9.37 25.60 11.43
CA LEU A 11 8.58 24.98 12.51
C LEU A 11 9.28 25.19 13.85
N GLY A 12 9.11 26.38 14.42
CA GLY A 12 9.64 26.68 15.75
C GLY A 12 9.39 28.10 16.23
N ALA A 13 8.14 28.41 16.62
CA ALA A 13 7.83 29.42 17.63
C ALA A 13 6.33 29.42 17.96
N ILE A 14 5.91 28.73 19.02
CA ILE A 14 4.63 29.01 19.67
C ILE A 14 4.91 30.10 20.70
N VAL A 15 4.43 31.33 20.44
CA VAL A 15 4.47 32.46 21.37
C VAL A 15 3.11 32.60 22.05
N PRO A 16 3.01 32.60 23.39
CA PRO A 16 1.74 32.81 24.06
C PRO A 16 1.50 34.31 24.33
N GLY A 17 0.35 34.82 23.90
CA GLY A 17 -0.33 35.95 24.57
C GLY A 17 -0.55 37.21 23.74
N ALA A 18 -1.82 37.50 23.42
CA ALA A 18 -2.47 38.80 23.61
C ALA A 18 -3.99 38.64 23.38
N ARG A 19 -4.81 38.84 24.43
CA ARG A 19 -6.27 39.01 24.28
C ARG A 19 -6.51 40.40 23.67
N LEU A 20 -7.08 40.44 22.46
CA LEU A 20 -7.66 41.67 21.93
C LEU A 20 -9.11 41.79 22.43
N ALA A 21 -9.46 43.01 22.84
CA ALA A 21 -10.74 43.37 23.45
C ALA A 21 -11.94 43.13 22.52
N GLU A 22 -13.07 42.74 23.11
CA GLU A 22 -14.30 42.44 22.39
C GLU A 22 -14.99 43.71 21.83
N PRO A 23 -15.44 43.71 20.56
CA PRO A 23 -16.30 44.76 20.04
C PRO A 23 -17.73 44.65 20.59
N ASN A 24 -18.26 45.79 21.02
CA ASN A 24 -19.61 45.99 21.53
C ASN A 24 -20.71 45.41 20.61
N ALA A 25 -21.61 44.61 21.18
CA ALA A 25 -22.65 43.89 20.44
C ALA A 25 -23.79 44.83 19.99
N VAL A 26 -24.05 44.87 18.68
CA VAL A 26 -25.28 45.43 18.11
C VAL A 26 -26.38 44.36 18.22
N PRO A 27 -27.62 44.68 18.65
CA PRO A 27 -28.67 43.68 18.75
C PRO A 27 -29.03 43.13 17.36
N ALA A 28 -28.68 41.86 17.14
CA ALA A 28 -28.98 41.14 15.91
C ALA A 28 -30.49 40.82 15.85
N ARG A 29 -31.12 41.24 14.75
CA ARG A 29 -32.47 40.80 14.36
C ARG A 29 -32.46 39.27 14.20
N PRO A 30 -33.43 38.51 14.75
CA PRO A 30 -33.41 37.06 14.65
C PRO A 30 -33.46 36.63 13.18
N PRO A 31 -32.55 35.76 12.72
CA PRO A 31 -32.64 35.20 11.38
C PRO A 31 -33.89 34.32 11.29
N ALA A 32 -34.64 34.45 10.20
CA ALA A 32 -35.78 33.59 9.90
C ALA A 32 -35.35 32.13 9.97
N SER A 33 -36.12 31.28 10.68
CA SER A 33 -35.90 29.84 10.75
C SER A 33 -35.77 29.26 9.35
N ARG A 34 -34.56 28.92 8.95
CA ARG A 34 -34.36 27.98 7.85
C ARG A 34 -34.69 26.60 8.42
N ILE A 35 -35.69 25.96 7.83
CA ILE A 35 -35.84 24.51 7.95
C ILE A 35 -34.57 23.94 7.33
N VAL A 36 -33.68 23.41 8.16
CA VAL A 36 -32.58 22.58 7.68
C VAL A 36 -33.25 21.30 7.23
N GLU A 37 -33.43 21.13 5.91
CA GLU A 37 -33.72 19.80 5.38
C GLU A 37 -32.59 18.88 5.86
N PRO A 38 -32.91 17.75 6.50
CA PRO A 38 -31.88 16.82 6.92
C PRO A 38 -31.24 16.29 5.64
N GLU A 39 -30.04 16.79 5.34
CA GLU A 39 -29.13 16.16 4.40
C GLU A 39 -29.04 14.70 4.84
N ALA A 40 -29.53 13.81 4.00
CA ALA A 40 -29.56 12.39 4.27
C ALA A 40 -28.10 11.93 4.35
N VAL A 41 -27.52 12.04 5.54
CA VAL A 41 -26.30 11.34 5.90
C VAL A 41 -26.68 9.87 5.75
N SER A 42 -26.30 9.30 4.61
CA SER A 42 -26.32 7.87 4.39
C SER A 42 -25.33 7.29 5.40
N SER A 43 -25.80 7.07 6.63
CA SER A 43 -25.14 6.24 7.62
C SER A 43 -25.35 4.80 7.19
N GLN A 44 -24.76 4.44 6.05
CA GLN A 44 -24.38 3.06 5.83
C GLN A 44 -23.27 2.79 6.83
N THR A 45 -23.67 2.39 8.05
CA THR A 45 -22.83 1.59 8.93
C THR A 45 -22.58 0.29 8.19
N ASN A 46 -21.62 0.34 7.28
CA ASN A 46 -21.07 -0.84 6.64
C ASN A 46 -20.35 -1.59 7.75
N PHE A 47 -21.04 -2.57 8.34
CA PHE A 47 -20.42 -3.66 9.06
C PHE A 47 -19.71 -4.53 8.02
N ALA A 48 -18.67 -3.98 7.39
CA ALA A 48 -17.76 -4.76 6.59
C ALA A 48 -16.92 -5.57 7.59
N ALA A 49 -16.88 -6.89 7.40
CA ALA A 49 -15.79 -7.68 7.96
C ALA A 49 -14.46 -7.02 7.57
N ASP A 50 -13.39 -7.25 8.33
CA ASP A 50 -12.02 -6.83 7.99
C ASP A 50 -11.62 -7.43 6.63
N LEU A 51 -12.11 -6.82 5.55
CA LEU A 51 -11.78 -7.19 4.20
C LEU A 51 -10.47 -6.46 3.91
N PRO A 52 -9.42 -7.18 3.48
CA PRO A 52 -8.15 -6.56 3.11
C PRO A 52 -8.24 -5.79 1.79
N ASP A 53 -9.45 -5.52 1.29
CA ASP A 53 -9.73 -4.96 -0.03
C ASP A 53 -10.81 -3.88 0.05
N GLY A 54 -10.72 -2.86 -0.81
CA GLY A 54 -11.58 -1.68 -0.77
C GLY A 54 -10.89 -0.40 -1.26
N PRO A 55 -11.67 0.70 -1.40
CA PRO A 55 -11.14 1.99 -1.85
C PRO A 55 -10.08 2.52 -0.88
N ASP A 56 -9.18 3.37 -1.38
CA ASP A 56 -8.12 3.98 -0.56
C ASP A 56 -8.67 4.97 0.47
N ALA A 57 -9.09 4.49 1.63
CA ALA A 57 -9.52 5.36 2.72
C ALA A 57 -8.35 6.05 3.44
N LEU A 58 -7.10 5.61 3.18
CA LEU A 58 -5.91 6.03 3.92
C LEU A 58 -4.98 6.93 3.09
N GLY A 59 -5.29 7.19 1.82
CA GLY A 59 -4.46 8.03 0.93
C GLY A 59 -3.07 7.42 0.65
N LEU A 60 -2.97 6.10 0.62
CA LEU A 60 -1.76 5.34 0.42
C LEU A 60 -1.40 5.10 -1.05
N ASP A 61 -2.29 5.38 -2.01
CA ASP A 61 -2.06 5.01 -3.42
C ASP A 61 -0.78 5.65 -3.99
N ALA A 62 -0.50 6.92 -3.68
CA ALA A 62 0.72 7.61 -4.13
C ALA A 62 2.02 6.98 -3.57
N PRO A 63 2.20 6.83 -2.24
CA PRO A 63 3.41 6.19 -1.70
C PRO A 63 3.52 4.70 -2.09
N LEU A 64 2.40 3.97 -2.21
CA LEU A 64 2.40 2.59 -2.66
C LEU A 64 2.81 2.46 -4.13
N GLY A 65 2.41 3.41 -4.98
CA GLY A 65 2.84 3.45 -6.37
C GLY A 65 4.36 3.56 -6.52
N LEU A 66 5.03 4.33 -5.67
CA LEU A 66 6.49 4.43 -5.67
C LEU A 66 7.15 3.10 -5.24
N LEU A 67 6.64 2.45 -4.20
CA LEU A 67 7.14 1.15 -3.75
C LEU A 67 6.89 0.05 -4.77
N ALA A 68 5.71 0.06 -5.43
CA ALA A 68 5.38 -0.87 -6.49
C ALA A 68 6.30 -0.65 -7.71
N GLY A 69 6.54 0.61 -8.09
CA GLY A 69 7.47 0.97 -9.14
C GLY A 69 8.88 0.46 -8.86
N LEU A 70 9.37 0.63 -7.63
CA LEU A 70 10.66 0.09 -7.19
C LEU A 70 10.70 -1.45 -7.28
N ALA A 71 9.67 -2.11 -6.76
CA ALA A 71 9.60 -3.57 -6.71
C ALA A 71 9.46 -4.23 -8.10
N ALA A 72 8.81 -3.54 -9.04
CA ALA A 72 8.61 -4.04 -10.41
C ALA A 72 9.74 -3.63 -11.38
N HIS A 73 10.67 -2.78 -10.98
CA HIS A 73 11.70 -2.24 -11.87
C HIS A 73 12.73 -3.31 -12.28
N ALA A 74 12.99 -3.45 -13.58
CA ALA A 74 13.95 -4.41 -14.14
C ALA A 74 15.43 -4.23 -13.71
N ARG A 75 15.77 -3.11 -13.05
CA ARG A 75 17.12 -2.78 -12.59
C ARG A 75 17.27 -2.81 -11.07
N ILE A 76 16.24 -3.27 -10.36
CA ILE A 76 16.33 -3.42 -8.91
C ILE A 76 17.38 -4.47 -8.57
N GLU A 77 18.23 -4.16 -7.60
CA GLU A 77 19.16 -5.15 -7.06
C GLU A 77 18.39 -6.10 -6.14
N THR A 78 18.51 -7.41 -6.37
CA THR A 78 17.86 -8.43 -5.56
C THR A 78 18.86 -9.06 -4.59
N PRO A 79 18.45 -9.44 -3.36
CA PRO A 79 17.07 -9.45 -2.84
C PRO A 79 16.59 -8.09 -2.29
N LEU A 80 15.39 -7.66 -2.67
CA LEU A 80 14.68 -6.51 -2.08
C LEU A 80 13.73 -6.99 -0.98
N THR A 81 13.77 -6.35 0.19
CA THR A 81 12.84 -6.61 1.30
C THR A 81 12.11 -5.34 1.70
N ILE A 82 10.77 -5.42 1.81
CA ILE A 82 9.91 -4.32 2.26
C ILE A 82 9.17 -4.78 3.52
N GLY A 83 9.31 -4.02 4.62
CA GLY A 83 8.62 -4.28 5.87
C GLY A 83 7.55 -3.23 6.16
N LEU A 84 6.35 -3.66 6.56
CA LEU A 84 5.27 -2.78 7.00
C LEU A 84 5.16 -2.82 8.52
N PHE A 85 5.37 -1.68 9.18
CA PHE A 85 5.35 -1.57 10.63
C PHE A 85 4.21 -0.68 11.10
N GLY A 86 3.57 -1.07 12.20
CA GLY A 86 2.48 -0.29 12.80
C GLY A 86 1.67 -1.10 13.81
N PRO A 87 0.83 -0.43 14.63
CA PRO A 87 -0.03 -1.08 15.62
C PRO A 87 -0.98 -2.12 15.01
N SER A 88 -1.47 -3.06 15.81
CA SER A 88 -2.56 -3.95 15.40
C SER A 88 -3.77 -3.14 14.95
N GLY A 89 -4.43 -3.55 13.86
CA GLY A 89 -5.56 -2.80 13.27
C GLY A 89 -5.18 -1.59 12.41
N SER A 90 -3.90 -1.24 12.25
CA SER A 90 -3.47 -0.08 11.44
C SER A 90 -3.56 -0.28 9.91
N GLY A 91 -4.20 -1.34 9.43
CA GLY A 91 -4.36 -1.60 7.99
C GLY A 91 -3.15 -2.25 7.29
N LYS A 92 -2.15 -2.80 7.98
CA LYS A 92 -0.96 -3.40 7.34
C LYS A 92 -1.28 -4.45 6.27
N SER A 93 -2.23 -5.35 6.55
CA SER A 93 -2.65 -6.40 5.61
C SER A 93 -3.35 -5.82 4.37
N PHE A 94 -4.11 -4.73 4.55
CA PHE A 94 -4.73 -3.97 3.47
C PHE A 94 -3.65 -3.28 2.62
N THR A 95 -2.72 -2.56 3.25
CA THR A 95 -1.59 -1.91 2.59
C THR A 95 -0.73 -2.91 1.81
N LEU A 96 -0.41 -4.07 2.39
CA LEU A 96 0.35 -5.12 1.70
C LEU A 96 -0.42 -5.68 0.49
N THR A 97 -1.73 -5.88 0.65
CA THR A 97 -2.57 -6.38 -0.45
C THR A 97 -2.62 -5.38 -1.60
N LYS A 98 -2.79 -4.09 -1.31
CA LYS A 98 -2.72 -3.02 -2.31
C LYS A 98 -1.36 -2.93 -2.99
N LEU A 99 -0.26 -3.00 -2.22
CA LEU A 99 1.08 -2.99 -2.79
C LEU A 99 1.27 -4.13 -3.82
N ILE A 100 0.84 -5.34 -3.46
CA ILE A 100 0.91 -6.51 -4.34
C ILE A 100 0.04 -6.31 -5.59
N GLN A 101 -1.17 -5.73 -5.45
CA GLN A 101 -2.02 -5.40 -6.60
C GLN A 101 -1.34 -4.41 -7.54
N SER A 102 -0.79 -3.31 -7.01
CA SER A 102 -0.08 -2.30 -7.82
C SER A 102 1.16 -2.88 -8.52
N ILE A 103 1.91 -3.78 -7.88
CA ILE A 103 3.02 -4.50 -8.54
C ILE A 103 2.51 -5.33 -9.72
N GLY A 104 1.41 -6.07 -9.52
CA GLY A 104 0.80 -6.87 -10.58
C GLY A 104 0.25 -6.03 -11.73
N GLU A 105 -0.31 -4.86 -11.45
CA GLU A 105 -0.77 -3.90 -12.46
C GLU A 105 0.39 -3.37 -13.30
N LEU A 106 1.49 -2.95 -12.66
CA LEU A 106 2.70 -2.49 -13.35
C LEU A 106 3.32 -3.60 -14.21
N SER A 107 3.36 -4.84 -13.69
CA SER A 107 3.84 -6.00 -14.45
C SER A 107 2.99 -6.26 -15.68
N ARG A 108 1.66 -6.27 -15.55
CA ARG A 108 0.74 -6.52 -16.67
C ARG A 108 0.73 -5.40 -17.70
N ALA A 109 1.01 -4.17 -17.28
CA ALA A 109 1.11 -3.01 -18.16
C ALA A 109 2.50 -2.85 -18.79
N ALA A 110 3.46 -3.72 -18.45
CA ALA A 110 4.81 -3.59 -18.95
C ALA A 110 4.87 -3.81 -20.47
N THR A 111 5.64 -2.96 -21.15
CA THR A 111 5.98 -3.10 -22.55
C THR A 111 7.50 -3.03 -22.69
N PRO A 112 8.08 -3.35 -23.87
CA PRO A 112 9.52 -3.22 -24.07
C PRO A 112 10.07 -1.81 -23.79
N ASP A 113 9.22 -0.78 -23.82
CA ASP A 113 9.59 0.61 -23.58
C ASP A 113 9.45 1.04 -22.10
N THR A 114 8.82 0.21 -21.25
CA THR A 114 8.70 0.51 -19.82
C THR A 114 9.86 -0.10 -19.03
N PRO A 115 10.23 0.49 -17.87
CA PRO A 115 11.32 -0.03 -17.03
C PRO A 115 10.90 -1.25 -16.18
N TYR A 116 9.68 -1.78 -16.37
CA TYR A 116 9.08 -2.78 -15.49
C TYR A 116 9.20 -4.20 -16.04
N ILE A 117 9.30 -5.18 -15.14
CA ILE A 117 9.32 -6.60 -15.48
C ILE A 117 7.89 -7.03 -15.84
N GLY A 118 7.70 -7.63 -17.03
CA GLY A 118 6.37 -8.00 -17.51
C GLY A 118 5.75 -9.23 -16.86
N GLU A 119 6.57 -10.14 -16.33
CA GLU A 119 6.11 -11.40 -15.73
C GLU A 119 6.61 -11.52 -14.28
N ILE A 120 5.81 -11.03 -13.33
CA ILE A 120 6.07 -11.16 -11.89
C ILE A 120 5.12 -12.20 -11.28
N VAL A 121 5.69 -13.30 -10.77
CA VAL A 121 4.95 -14.30 -9.99
C VAL A 121 4.91 -13.89 -8.52
N THR A 122 3.72 -13.61 -8.00
CA THR A 122 3.54 -13.29 -6.57
C THR A 122 3.16 -14.55 -5.79
N LEU A 123 3.87 -14.82 -4.70
CA LEU A 123 3.54 -15.84 -3.72
C LEU A 123 3.03 -15.19 -2.44
N ARG A 124 1.84 -15.56 -1.98
CA ARG A 124 1.33 -15.17 -0.66
C ARG A 124 1.53 -16.34 0.28
N ILE A 125 2.25 -16.11 1.38
CA ILE A 125 2.49 -17.13 2.40
C ILE A 125 2.12 -16.53 3.75
N ASP A 126 1.25 -17.23 4.47
CA ASP A 126 0.89 -16.90 5.83
C ASP A 126 1.88 -17.57 6.78
N ALA A 127 2.37 -16.82 7.76
CA ALA A 127 3.34 -17.29 8.74
C ALA A 127 2.86 -18.56 9.50
N ALA A 128 1.55 -18.71 9.71
CA ALA A 128 0.97 -19.90 10.32
C ALA A 128 1.25 -21.19 9.53
N HIS A 129 1.52 -21.10 8.22
CA HIS A 129 1.76 -22.25 7.34
C HIS A 129 3.26 -22.57 7.16
N ILE A 130 4.16 -21.82 7.79
CA ILE A 130 5.62 -21.94 7.62
C ILE A 130 6.27 -22.68 8.81
N GLU A 131 5.48 -23.07 9.82
CA GLU A 131 5.98 -23.72 11.04
C GLU A 131 6.74 -25.03 10.75
N GLY A 132 7.91 -25.22 11.39
CA GLY A 132 8.75 -26.42 11.26
C GLY A 132 9.87 -26.29 10.23
N ASN A 133 9.55 -26.33 8.92
CA ASN A 133 10.55 -26.24 7.85
C ASN A 133 10.19 -25.16 6.80
N PRO A 134 10.70 -23.93 6.97
CA PRO A 134 10.32 -22.81 6.11
C PRO A 134 10.78 -22.97 4.66
N ALA A 135 11.93 -23.62 4.45
CA ALA A 135 12.46 -23.83 3.11
C ALA A 135 11.57 -24.78 2.30
N THR A 136 11.09 -25.86 2.92
CA THR A 136 10.14 -26.80 2.28
C THR A 136 8.79 -26.14 2.00
N ALA A 137 8.26 -25.36 2.95
CA ALA A 137 6.99 -24.65 2.76
C ALA A 137 7.07 -23.63 1.61
N LEU A 138 8.13 -22.81 1.58
CA LEU A 138 8.38 -21.84 0.51
C LEU A 138 8.59 -22.53 -0.84
N GLY A 139 9.42 -23.57 -0.89
CA GLY A 139 9.69 -24.33 -2.11
C GLY A 139 8.43 -25.00 -2.68
N GLY A 140 7.60 -25.59 -1.80
CA GLY A 140 6.31 -26.17 -2.19
C GLY A 140 5.34 -25.12 -2.74
N ALA A 141 5.22 -23.96 -2.09
CA ALA A 141 4.38 -22.87 -2.56
C ALA A 141 4.85 -22.30 -3.90
N LEU A 142 6.17 -22.10 -4.08
CA LEU A 142 6.78 -21.67 -5.33
C LEU A 142 6.49 -22.67 -6.45
N HIS A 143 6.77 -23.97 -6.23
CA HIS A 143 6.51 -25.00 -7.22
C HIS A 143 5.03 -25.06 -7.61
N ALA A 144 4.12 -25.02 -6.64
CA ALA A 144 2.67 -25.02 -6.91
C ALA A 144 2.20 -23.77 -7.68
N SER A 145 2.88 -22.63 -7.52
CA SER A 145 2.60 -21.43 -8.30
C SER A 145 3.13 -21.55 -9.72
N LEU A 146 4.40 -21.94 -9.87
CA LEU A 146 5.04 -22.11 -11.17
C LEU A 146 4.34 -23.19 -11.99
N ALA A 147 3.96 -24.33 -11.40
CA ALA A 147 3.29 -25.41 -12.12
C ALA A 147 1.93 -24.97 -12.72
N ARG A 148 1.28 -23.96 -12.11
CA ARG A 148 0.01 -23.41 -12.56
C ARG A 148 0.19 -22.39 -13.68
N THR A 149 1.20 -21.52 -13.58
CA THR A 149 1.38 -20.39 -14.49
C THR A 149 2.37 -20.71 -15.62
N PHE A 150 3.43 -21.48 -15.32
CA PHE A 150 4.54 -21.80 -16.20
C PHE A 150 4.94 -23.29 -16.07
N PRO A 151 4.10 -24.23 -16.53
CA PRO A 151 4.30 -25.67 -16.31
C PRO A 151 5.64 -26.19 -16.87
N ALA A 152 6.10 -25.64 -18.00
CA ALA A 152 7.39 -26.00 -18.59
C ALA A 152 8.56 -25.62 -17.68
N LEU A 153 8.55 -24.40 -17.13
CA LEU A 153 9.56 -23.90 -16.20
C LEU A 153 9.54 -24.67 -14.88
N ALA A 154 8.35 -24.99 -14.35
CA ALA A 154 8.23 -25.82 -13.15
C ALA A 154 8.86 -27.21 -13.35
N ALA A 155 8.61 -27.84 -14.50
CA ALA A 155 9.20 -29.13 -14.84
C ALA A 155 10.72 -29.06 -15.04
N GLU A 156 11.25 -27.96 -15.57
CA GLU A 156 12.70 -27.72 -15.67
C GLU A 156 13.33 -27.54 -14.28
N ALA A 157 12.76 -26.68 -13.44
CA ALA A 157 13.24 -26.44 -12.08
C ALA A 157 13.27 -27.74 -11.25
N ALA A 158 12.23 -28.58 -11.36
CA ALA A 158 12.18 -29.88 -10.70
C ALA A 158 13.28 -30.83 -11.20
N ARG A 159 13.58 -30.82 -12.51
CA ARG A 159 14.67 -31.61 -13.10
C ARG A 159 16.05 -31.13 -12.65
N ALA A 160 16.25 -29.81 -12.54
CA ALA A 160 17.49 -29.23 -12.05
C ALA A 160 17.80 -29.66 -10.60
N CYS A 161 16.79 -29.71 -9.72
CA CYS A 161 16.96 -30.20 -8.36
C CYS A 161 17.38 -31.69 -8.27
N LEU A 162 17.03 -32.50 -9.27
CA LEU A 162 17.35 -33.93 -9.32
C LEU A 162 18.72 -34.22 -9.96
N SER A 163 19.33 -33.22 -10.60
CA SER A 163 20.63 -33.34 -11.28
C SER A 163 21.68 -32.56 -10.48
N PRO A 164 22.24 -33.11 -9.39
CA PRO A 164 23.32 -32.46 -8.68
C PRO A 164 24.54 -32.39 -9.62
N CYS A 165 25.13 -31.18 -9.72
CA CYS A 165 26.44 -30.96 -10.35
C CYS A 165 27.55 -31.71 -9.60
#